data_AF-A0A8B6FG55-F1
#
_entry.id   AF-A0A8B6FG55-F1
#
_cell.length_a   1.000
_cell.length_b   1.000
_cell.length_c   1.000
_cell.angle_alpha   90.00
_cell.angle_beta   90.00
_cell.angle_gamma   90.00
#
_symmetry.space_group_name_H-M   'P 1'
#
loop_
_entity.id
_entity.type
_entity.pdbx_description
1 polymer ?
#
loop_
_entity_poly.entity_id
_entity_poly.type
_entity_poly.pdbx_seq_one_letter_code
_entity_poly.pdbx_strand_id
1 'polypeptide(L)'
;MYNVKINSLVKWEISEVPVIFGRDVKLTCKISDKKYSKSRNRMWFGGPDHKTLSLNGKSPNKSKYVTLNEEHGFSLIIKSFSPDDVNYYYRCAYGFHEYRKKLEINSDFENLPMNSTTLVTDSFKNSVLHVNIQLLNVYPIPTCTAFYRDKDLSSNITVNKTKDQLFYNTEFNLNYSVRAKKCGTLKVTCTVGTSPYELINKNIHDEHNGKTNILRLINTL
;
A
#
# COMPACT_ATOMS: atom_id res chain seq x y z
N MET A 1 15.76 -39.89 16.05
CA MET A 1 15.95 -38.49 15.58
C MET A 1 15.14 -37.57 16.49
N TYR A 2 15.79 -36.80 17.36
CA TYR A 2 15.10 -35.83 18.20
C TYR A 2 14.84 -34.56 17.39
N ASN A 3 13.56 -34.28 17.11
CA ASN A 3 13.13 -32.96 16.64
C ASN A 3 13.21 -31.98 17.82
N VAL A 4 14.40 -31.40 18.03
CA VAL A 4 14.57 -30.31 19.00
C VAL A 4 13.93 -29.06 18.39
N LYS A 5 12.70 -28.75 18.81
CA LYS A 5 12.15 -27.40 18.65
C LYS A 5 13.01 -26.45 19.50
N ILE A 6 13.99 -25.80 18.87
CA ILE A 6 14.71 -24.70 19.49
C ILE A 6 13.71 -23.54 19.59
N ASN A 7 13.03 -23.42 20.73
CA ASN A 7 12.26 -22.23 21.06
C ASN A 7 13.25 -21.08 21.18
N SER A 8 13.36 -20.23 20.16
CA SER A 8 14.19 -19.05 20.24
C SER A 8 13.62 -18.13 21.33
N LEU A 9 14.46 -17.72 22.29
CA LEU A 9 14.06 -16.79 23.36
C LEU A 9 13.71 -15.39 22.83
N VAL A 10 14.01 -15.15 21.57
CA VAL A 10 13.82 -13.91 20.84
C VAL A 10 13.08 -14.23 19.56
N LYS A 11 12.09 -13.42 19.20
CA LYS A 11 11.40 -13.48 17.91
C LYS A 11 10.94 -12.08 17.55
N TRP A 12 10.98 -11.72 16.27
CA TRP A 12 10.35 -10.48 15.82
C TRP A 12 9.18 -10.69 14.88
N GLU A 13 8.25 -9.75 14.94
CA GLU A 13 7.07 -9.65 14.09
C GLU A 13 6.80 -8.20 13.69
N ILE A 14 6.03 -8.02 12.62
CA ILE A 14 5.47 -6.72 12.27
C ILE A 14 4.28 -6.47 13.20
N SER A 15 4.18 -5.26 13.72
CA SER A 15 3.16 -4.92 14.74
C SER A 15 1.85 -4.43 14.13
N GLU A 16 1.88 -3.99 12.88
CA GLU A 16 0.77 -3.32 12.19
C GLU A 16 0.46 -4.08 10.90
N VAL A 17 -0.82 -4.39 10.69
CA VAL A 17 -1.35 -5.02 9.48
C VAL A 17 -2.64 -4.28 9.09
N PRO A 18 -2.79 -3.78 7.86
CA PRO A 18 -1.80 -3.84 6.78
C PRO A 18 -0.61 -2.88 7.00
N VAL A 19 0.53 -3.24 6.44
CA VAL A 19 1.73 -2.41 6.28
C VAL A 19 1.54 -1.51 5.07
N ILE A 20 1.37 -0.21 5.31
CA ILE A 20 1.15 0.76 4.23
C ILE A 20 2.46 1.48 3.90
N PHE A 21 2.92 1.38 2.66
CA PHE A 21 4.10 2.13 2.19
C PHE A 21 3.90 3.65 2.31
N GLY A 22 4.98 4.36 2.63
CA GLY A 22 4.99 5.80 2.93
C GLY A 22 4.69 6.13 4.40
N ARG A 23 4.19 5.17 5.20
CA ARG A 23 3.96 5.34 6.63
C ARG A 23 5.10 4.74 7.46
N ASP A 24 5.14 5.07 8.73
CA ASP A 24 6.07 4.45 9.68
C ASP A 24 5.62 3.01 9.97
N VAL A 25 6.58 2.08 10.10
CA VAL A 25 6.29 0.66 10.38
C VAL A 25 7.05 0.21 11.62
N LYS A 26 6.35 -0.47 12.54
CA LYS A 26 6.94 -1.01 13.77
C LYS A 26 7.22 -2.50 13.69
N LEU A 27 8.50 -2.86 13.76
CA LEU A 27 8.95 -4.24 14.00
C LEU A 27 9.16 -4.45 15.50
N THR A 28 8.48 -5.41 16.11
CA THR A 28 8.59 -5.71 17.55
C THR A 28 9.43 -6.96 17.75
N CYS A 29 10.51 -6.85 18.54
CA CYS A 29 11.29 -7.98 19.01
C CYS A 29 10.79 -8.42 20.38
N LYS A 30 10.07 -9.54 20.43
CA LYS A 30 9.54 -10.16 21.64
C LYS A 30 10.59 -11.06 22.28
N ILE A 31 10.68 -10.99 23.60
CA ILE A 31 11.64 -11.75 24.39
C ILE A 31 10.87 -12.54 25.44
N SER A 32 11.01 -13.86 25.40
CA SER A 32 10.31 -14.75 26.32
C SER A 32 11.03 -14.94 27.66
N ASP A 33 12.24 -14.39 27.81
CA ASP A 33 13.00 -14.42 29.06
C ASP A 33 12.47 -13.39 30.07
N LYS A 34 12.02 -13.86 31.24
CA LYS A 34 11.54 -13.02 32.35
C LYS A 34 12.61 -12.09 32.92
N LYS A 35 13.91 -12.36 32.68
CA LYS A 35 15.03 -11.50 33.13
C LYS A 35 15.34 -10.35 32.16
N TYR A 36 14.57 -10.21 31.08
CA TYR A 36 14.77 -9.20 30.03
C TYR A 36 14.91 -7.75 30.55
N SER A 37 14.13 -7.37 31.56
CA SER A 37 14.01 -5.97 32.03
C SER A 37 15.31 -5.33 32.51
N LYS A 38 16.39 -6.10 32.69
CA LYS A 38 17.67 -5.62 33.25
C LYS A 38 18.82 -5.50 32.25
N SER A 39 18.70 -6.00 31.03
CA SER A 39 19.85 -6.09 30.11
C SER A 39 19.92 -4.94 29.11
N ARG A 40 21.12 -4.37 29.00
CA ARG A 40 21.43 -3.25 28.11
C ARG A 40 21.74 -3.69 26.68
N ASN A 41 22.04 -4.97 26.44
CA ASN A 41 22.56 -5.49 25.16
C ASN A 41 21.43 -5.84 24.20
N ARG A 42 20.90 -4.83 23.50
CA ARG A 42 19.75 -4.96 22.61
C ARG A 42 20.11 -4.39 21.25
N MET A 43 19.89 -5.14 20.20
CA MET A 43 20.37 -4.75 18.87
C MET A 43 19.36 -5.05 17.78
N TRP A 44 19.34 -4.17 16.78
CA TRP A 44 18.71 -4.39 15.48
C TRP A 44 19.77 -4.29 14.38
N PHE A 45 19.76 -5.24 13.46
CA PHE A 45 20.58 -5.25 12.24
C PHE A 45 19.71 -5.59 11.04
N GLY A 46 20.09 -5.12 9.87
CA GLY A 46 19.41 -5.47 8.63
C GLY A 46 19.23 -4.28 7.71
N GLY A 47 18.07 -4.26 7.05
CA GLY A 47 17.76 -3.29 6.02
C GLY A 47 18.66 -3.42 4.78
N PRO A 48 18.59 -2.42 3.88
CA PRO A 48 19.25 -2.47 2.58
C PRO A 48 20.77 -2.52 2.68
N ASP A 49 21.32 -1.80 3.66
CA ASP A 49 22.75 -1.70 3.88
C ASP A 49 23.35 -2.90 4.65
N HIS A 50 22.51 -3.82 5.15
CA HIS A 50 22.93 -4.91 6.03
C HIS A 50 23.76 -4.47 7.25
N LYS A 51 23.48 -3.28 7.79
CA LYS A 51 24.23 -2.65 8.89
C LYS A 51 23.48 -2.68 10.22
N THR A 52 24.15 -2.20 11.26
CA THR A 52 23.53 -1.91 12.56
C THR A 52 22.47 -0.82 12.41
N LEU A 53 21.22 -1.17 12.69
CA LEU A 53 20.09 -0.24 12.67
C LEU A 53 19.89 0.42 14.04
N SER A 54 20.17 -0.32 15.11
CA SER A 54 20.14 0.20 16.48
C SER A 54 21.01 -0.62 17.40
N LEU A 55 21.72 0.06 18.31
CA LEU A 55 22.48 -0.53 19.39
C LEU A 55 22.06 0.11 20.71
N ASN A 56 21.58 -0.71 21.64
CA ASN A 56 21.18 -0.34 22.99
C ASN A 56 20.17 0.82 23.03
N GLY A 57 19.25 0.83 22.05
CA GLY A 57 18.20 1.87 21.91
C GLY A 57 18.65 3.12 21.15
N LYS A 58 19.86 3.14 20.59
CA LYS A 58 20.36 4.25 19.77
C LYS A 58 20.58 3.80 18.33
N SER A 59 19.94 4.51 17.39
CA SER A 59 20.16 4.33 15.95
C SER A 59 21.30 5.23 15.45
N PRO A 60 22.22 4.70 14.62
CA PRO A 60 23.18 5.51 13.85
C PRO A 60 22.48 6.43 12.83
N ASN A 61 21.34 6.01 12.29
CA ASN A 61 20.53 6.76 11.34
C ASN A 61 19.17 7.08 11.96
N LYS A 62 19.10 8.17 12.72
CA LYS A 62 17.89 8.59 13.48
C LYS A 62 16.76 9.15 12.60
N SER A 63 17.08 9.57 11.38
CA SER A 63 16.07 10.02 10.41
C SER A 63 15.31 8.83 9.82
N LYS A 64 15.95 7.66 9.67
CA LYS A 64 15.29 6.44 9.17
C LYS A 64 14.80 5.50 10.26
N TYR A 65 15.54 5.33 11.36
CA TYR A 65 15.22 4.33 12.38
C TYR A 65 15.12 4.92 13.79
N VAL A 66 14.05 4.54 14.51
CA VAL A 66 13.82 4.87 15.92
C VAL A 66 13.62 3.58 16.71
N THR A 67 14.02 3.55 17.98
CA THR A 67 13.88 2.34 18.80
C THR A 67 13.09 2.66 20.06
N LEU A 68 12.15 1.78 20.42
CA LEU A 68 11.33 1.91 21.62
C LEU A 68 11.58 0.73 22.57
N ASN A 69 11.55 1.02 23.86
CA ASN A 69 11.55 -0.01 24.90
C ASN A 69 10.12 -0.50 25.11
N GLU A 70 9.93 -1.80 25.15
CA GLU A 70 8.65 -2.44 25.44
C GLU A 70 8.78 -3.28 26.71
N GLU A 71 7.65 -3.60 27.35
CA GLU A 71 7.64 -4.39 28.60
C GLU A 71 8.30 -5.78 28.44
N HIS A 72 8.04 -6.44 27.32
CA HIS A 72 8.55 -7.78 26.98
C HIS A 72 9.41 -7.79 25.72
N GLY A 73 10.12 -6.70 25.45
CA GLY A 73 10.92 -6.60 24.25
C GLY A 73 11.38 -5.20 23.92
N PHE A 74 11.71 -5.01 22.65
CA PHE A 74 12.05 -3.70 22.11
C PHE A 74 11.66 -3.64 20.64
N SER A 75 11.30 -2.45 20.17
CA SER A 75 10.76 -2.26 18.84
C SER A 75 11.67 -1.37 18.00
N LEU A 76 11.71 -1.63 16.70
CA LEU A 76 12.31 -0.76 15.69
C LEU A 76 11.18 -0.12 14.88
N ILE A 77 11.13 1.20 14.86
CA ILE A 77 10.30 1.97 13.92
C ILE A 77 11.17 2.30 12.72
N ILE A 78 10.71 1.88 11.54
CA ILE A 78 11.27 2.26 10.24
C ILE A 78 10.40 3.41 9.72
N LYS A 79 10.98 4.59 9.61
CA LYS A 79 10.28 5.80 9.18
C LYS A 79 10.08 5.83 7.68
N SER A 80 8.93 6.34 7.25
CA SER A 80 8.58 6.47 5.82
C SER A 80 8.93 5.19 5.06
N PHE A 81 8.35 4.07 5.50
CA PHE A 81 8.64 2.74 5.01
C PHE A 81 8.41 2.66 3.50
N SER A 82 9.40 2.22 2.75
CA SER A 82 9.38 2.24 1.28
C SER A 82 9.61 0.85 0.70
N PRO A 83 9.40 0.67 -0.61
CA PRO A 83 9.74 -0.59 -1.29
C PRO A 83 11.21 -0.97 -1.13
N ASP A 84 12.09 0.01 -0.91
CA ASP A 84 13.51 -0.25 -0.68
C ASP A 84 13.77 -0.87 0.69
N ASP A 85 12.81 -0.88 1.64
CA ASP A 85 13.00 -1.50 2.95
C ASP A 85 12.63 -3.00 2.95
N VAL A 86 11.97 -3.51 1.90
CA VAL A 86 11.55 -4.92 1.82
C VAL A 86 12.58 -5.79 1.12
N ASN A 87 12.41 -7.10 1.22
CA ASN A 87 13.28 -8.14 0.69
C ASN A 87 14.66 -8.24 1.35
N TYR A 88 14.86 -7.57 2.48
CA TYR A 88 16.07 -7.67 3.30
C TYR A 88 15.84 -8.48 4.57
N TYR A 89 16.93 -9.03 5.10
CA TYR A 89 16.92 -9.69 6.40
C TYR A 89 16.95 -8.66 7.51
N TYR A 90 16.00 -8.78 8.43
CA TYR A 90 16.02 -8.07 9.70
C TYR A 90 16.33 -9.05 10.82
N ARG A 91 17.21 -8.61 11.71
CA ARG A 91 17.66 -9.38 12.87
C ARG A 91 17.50 -8.54 14.12
N CYS A 92 16.83 -9.11 15.11
CA CYS A 92 16.85 -8.57 16.46
C CYS A 92 17.62 -9.51 17.39
N ALA A 93 18.39 -8.94 18.31
CA ALA A 93 19.25 -9.68 19.21
C ALA A 93 19.22 -9.13 20.64
N TYR A 94 19.31 -10.04 21.60
CA TYR A 94 19.37 -9.80 23.02
C TYR A 94 20.44 -10.71 23.64
N GLY A 95 21.53 -10.11 24.15
CA GLY A 95 22.69 -10.88 24.58
C GLY A 95 23.23 -11.77 23.45
N PHE A 96 23.28 -13.09 23.68
CA PHE A 96 23.67 -14.09 22.69
C PHE A 96 22.50 -14.71 21.92
N HIS A 97 21.27 -14.29 22.19
CA HIS A 97 20.08 -14.76 21.50
C HIS A 97 19.75 -13.83 20.35
N GLU A 98 19.57 -14.39 19.15
CA GLU A 98 19.17 -13.63 17.98
C GLU A 98 18.07 -14.34 17.21
N TYR A 99 17.27 -13.55 16.50
CA TYR A 99 16.29 -14.03 15.55
C TYR A 99 16.40 -13.23 14.27
N ARG A 100 16.57 -13.94 13.15
CA ARG A 100 16.71 -13.38 11.80
C ARG A 100 15.56 -13.89 10.94
N LYS A 101 14.89 -12.98 10.26
CA LYS A 101 13.82 -13.27 9.30
C LYS A 101 13.92 -12.29 8.13
N LYS A 102 13.52 -12.71 6.93
CA LYS A 102 13.43 -11.83 5.76
C LYS A 102 12.08 -11.11 5.79
N LEU A 103 12.10 -9.79 5.59
CA LEU A 103 10.88 -8.99 5.47
C LEU A 103 10.40 -9.05 4.03
N GLU A 104 9.50 -9.97 3.73
CA GLU A 104 8.98 -10.19 2.37
C GLU A 104 7.60 -9.56 2.23
N ILE A 105 7.32 -8.99 1.05
CA ILE A 105 5.98 -8.50 0.70
C ILE A 105 5.05 -9.71 0.60
N ASN A 106 3.92 -9.64 1.30
CA ASN A 106 2.85 -10.62 1.28
C ASN A 106 1.49 -9.90 1.30
N SER A 107 0.40 -10.63 1.57
CA SER A 107 -0.96 -10.08 1.69
C SER A 107 -1.13 -9.01 2.77
N ASP A 108 -0.18 -8.88 3.68
CA ASP A 108 -0.23 -7.90 4.78
C ASP A 108 0.29 -6.53 4.34
N PHE A 109 0.74 -6.34 3.09
CA PHE A 109 1.29 -5.08 2.59
C PHE A 109 0.33 -4.39 1.62
N GLU A 110 0.31 -3.07 1.67
CA GLU A 110 -0.45 -2.20 0.78
C GLU A 110 0.41 -1.04 0.29
N ASN A 111 0.44 -0.82 -1.03
CA ASN A 111 0.90 0.42 -1.65
C ASN A 111 -0.30 1.12 -2.30
N LEU A 112 -0.77 2.17 -1.65
CA LEU A 112 -1.93 2.92 -2.09
C LEU A 112 -1.55 3.90 -3.21
N PRO A 113 -2.44 4.12 -4.19
CA PRO A 113 -2.21 5.12 -5.21
C PRO A 113 -2.13 6.50 -4.56
N MET A 114 -1.04 7.21 -4.80
CA MET A 114 -0.92 8.63 -4.47
C MET A 114 -1.53 9.49 -5.59
N ASN A 115 -1.97 10.70 -5.28
CA ASN A 115 -2.55 11.64 -6.27
C ASN A 115 -1.65 11.85 -7.49
N SER A 116 -0.32 11.80 -7.33
CA SER A 116 0.68 11.92 -8.41
C SER A 116 0.82 10.68 -9.30
N THR A 117 0.21 9.55 -8.89
CA THR A 117 0.32 8.24 -9.56
C THR A 117 -0.98 7.77 -10.20
N THR A 118 -2.03 8.60 -10.13
CA THR A 118 -3.32 8.38 -10.78
C THR A 118 -3.45 9.29 -11.99
N LEU A 119 -3.55 8.72 -13.19
CA LEU A 119 -3.80 9.47 -14.42
C LEU A 119 -5.23 9.19 -14.87
N VAL A 120 -6.02 10.24 -15.06
CA VAL A 120 -7.39 10.13 -15.57
C VAL A 120 -7.45 10.88 -16.90
N THR A 121 -7.84 10.18 -17.96
CA THR A 121 -8.14 10.79 -19.25
C THR A 121 -9.53 10.38 -19.71
N ASP A 122 -10.25 11.32 -20.33
CA ASP A 122 -11.56 11.06 -20.89
C ASP A 122 -11.68 11.56 -22.33
N SER A 123 -12.49 10.84 -23.11
CA SER A 123 -12.84 11.26 -24.46
C SER A 123 -14.26 10.83 -24.79
N PHE A 124 -14.95 11.65 -25.58
CA PHE A 124 -16.31 11.39 -26.02
C PHE A 124 -16.34 11.18 -27.53
N LYS A 125 -16.74 9.99 -27.98
CA LYS A 125 -16.83 9.62 -29.40
C LYS A 125 -18.08 8.80 -29.66
N ASN A 126 -18.82 9.10 -30.72
CA ASN A 126 -20.00 8.33 -31.15
C ASN A 126 -21.03 8.07 -30.02
N SER A 127 -21.31 9.06 -29.16
CA SER A 127 -22.18 8.92 -27.97
C SER A 127 -21.66 7.97 -26.88
N VAL A 128 -20.37 7.64 -26.90
CA VAL A 128 -19.69 6.81 -25.91
C VAL A 128 -18.67 7.67 -25.17
N LEU A 129 -18.76 7.68 -23.85
CA LEU A 129 -17.74 8.21 -22.98
C LEU A 129 -16.72 7.10 -22.72
N HIS A 130 -15.48 7.36 -23.11
CA HIS A 130 -14.31 6.56 -22.81
C HIS A 130 -13.58 7.22 -21.66
N VAL A 131 -13.45 6.52 -20.53
CA VAL A 131 -12.67 6.98 -19.39
C VAL A 131 -11.55 5.98 -19.18
N ASN A 132 -10.32 6.47 -19.22
CA ASN A 132 -9.12 5.70 -18.94
C ASN A 132 -8.54 6.20 -17.61
N ILE A 133 -8.31 5.27 -16.69
CA ILE A 133 -7.69 5.55 -15.40
C ILE A 133 -6.49 4.64 -15.23
N GLN A 134 -5.32 5.22 -15.04
CA GLN A 134 -4.10 4.48 -14.80
C GLN A 134 -3.65 4.68 -13.35
N LEU A 135 -3.51 3.58 -12.62
CA LEU A 135 -2.91 3.52 -11.29
C LEU A 135 -1.52 2.92 -11.40
N LEU A 136 -0.52 3.71 -11.02
CA LEU A 136 0.88 3.28 -11.06
C LEU A 136 1.35 2.82 -9.68
N ASN A 137 2.22 1.81 -9.68
CA ASN A 137 2.91 1.30 -8.49
C ASN A 137 1.98 0.88 -7.34
N VAL A 138 0.83 0.27 -7.62
CA VAL A 138 -0.12 -0.17 -6.58
C VAL A 138 0.12 -1.63 -6.15
N TYR A 139 -0.16 -1.94 -4.88
CA TYR A 139 -0.13 -3.31 -4.37
C TYR A 139 -1.13 -3.46 -3.20
N PRO A 140 -1.86 -4.57 -3.07
CA PRO A 140 -2.03 -5.63 -4.08
C PRO A 140 -2.80 -5.10 -5.30
N ILE A 141 -3.17 -6.00 -6.21
CA ILE A 141 -3.93 -5.62 -7.40
C ILE A 141 -5.26 -4.95 -6.97
N PRO A 142 -5.56 -3.72 -7.42
CA PRO A 142 -6.83 -3.07 -7.15
C PRO A 142 -8.02 -3.82 -7.76
N THR A 143 -9.14 -3.81 -7.03
CA THR A 143 -10.47 -4.20 -7.54
C THR A 143 -11.33 -2.97 -7.66
N CYS A 144 -11.94 -2.73 -8.82
CA CYS A 144 -12.68 -1.50 -9.09
C CYS A 144 -14.09 -1.76 -9.56
N THR A 145 -14.97 -0.83 -9.23
CA THR A 145 -16.39 -0.80 -9.61
C THR A 145 -16.73 0.58 -10.15
N ALA A 146 -17.60 0.63 -11.14
CA ALA A 146 -18.06 1.88 -11.74
C ALA A 146 -19.58 1.97 -11.65
N PHE A 147 -20.10 3.14 -11.31
CA PHE A 147 -21.51 3.42 -11.21
C PHE A 147 -21.86 4.70 -11.96
N TYR A 148 -22.96 4.67 -12.71
CA TYR A 148 -23.54 5.86 -13.30
C TYR A 148 -25.02 5.95 -12.92
N ARG A 149 -25.39 7.00 -12.17
CA ARG A 149 -26.75 7.14 -11.60
C ARG A 149 -27.21 5.87 -10.89
N ASP A 150 -26.34 5.37 -10.02
CA ASP A 150 -26.56 4.14 -9.23
C ASP A 150 -26.69 2.85 -10.05
N LYS A 151 -26.54 2.90 -11.38
CA LYS A 151 -26.44 1.71 -12.22
C LYS A 151 -25.01 1.21 -12.23
N ASP A 152 -24.82 -0.05 -11.86
CA ASP A 152 -23.53 -0.74 -11.96
C ASP A 152 -23.09 -0.87 -13.43
N LEU A 153 -21.87 -0.40 -13.71
CA LEU A 153 -21.18 -0.43 -14.98
C LEU A 153 -19.90 -1.28 -14.93
N SER A 154 -19.70 -2.06 -13.86
CA SER A 154 -18.46 -2.82 -13.64
C SER A 154 -18.17 -3.83 -14.74
N SER A 155 -19.21 -4.32 -15.44
CA SER A 155 -19.06 -5.18 -16.63
C SER A 155 -18.46 -4.48 -17.84
N ASN A 156 -18.43 -3.15 -17.86
CA ASN A 156 -17.85 -2.34 -18.93
C ASN A 156 -16.39 -1.93 -18.64
N ILE A 157 -15.83 -2.39 -17.51
CA ILE A 157 -14.45 -2.12 -17.13
C ILE A 157 -13.56 -3.18 -17.76
N THR A 158 -12.62 -2.75 -18.61
CA THR A 158 -11.50 -3.59 -19.04
C THR A 158 -10.29 -3.23 -18.18
N VAL A 159 -9.64 -4.25 -17.59
CA VAL A 159 -8.48 -4.04 -16.71
C VAL A 159 -7.23 -4.66 -17.31
N ASN A 160 -6.25 -3.82 -17.66
CA ASN A 160 -4.93 -4.26 -18.07
C ASN A 160 -3.97 -4.13 -16.89
N LYS A 161 -3.15 -5.17 -16.66
CA LYS A 161 -2.24 -5.23 -15.51
C LYS A 161 -0.86 -5.62 -15.98
N THR A 162 0.14 -4.83 -15.61
CA THR A 162 1.54 -5.19 -15.74
C THR A 162 2.19 -5.20 -14.36
N LYS A 163 3.03 -6.21 -14.12
CA LYS A 163 3.81 -6.32 -12.88
C LYS A 163 5.21 -5.80 -13.17
N ASP A 164 5.65 -4.81 -12.39
CA ASP A 164 7.02 -4.32 -12.42
C ASP A 164 7.66 -4.48 -11.04
N GLN A 165 8.76 -5.24 -10.99
CA GLN A 165 9.53 -5.65 -9.80
C GLN A 165 8.70 -6.24 -8.65
N LEU A 166 7.88 -5.43 -7.99
CA LEU A 166 7.03 -5.76 -6.83
C LEU A 166 5.61 -5.19 -6.92
N PHE A 167 5.36 -4.20 -7.78
CA PHE A 167 4.09 -3.47 -7.85
C PHE A 167 3.35 -3.74 -9.16
N TYR A 168 2.08 -3.35 -9.18
CA TYR A 168 1.24 -3.39 -10.37
C TYR A 168 1.04 -1.99 -10.93
N ASN A 169 1.18 -1.88 -12.24
CA ASN A 169 0.60 -0.78 -13.00
C ASN A 169 -0.72 -1.30 -13.55
N THR A 170 -1.82 -0.68 -13.12
CA THR A 170 -3.17 -1.10 -13.49
C THR A 170 -3.84 -0.01 -14.30
N GLU A 171 -4.30 -0.35 -15.48
CA GLU A 171 -5.05 0.53 -16.36
C GLU A 171 -6.50 0.05 -16.44
N PHE A 172 -7.42 0.96 -16.12
CA PHE A 172 -8.86 0.77 -16.15
C PHE A 172 -9.43 1.54 -17.32
N ASN A 173 -10.01 0.81 -18.25
CA ASN A 173 -10.72 1.38 -19.39
C ASN A 173 -12.22 1.16 -19.19
N LEU A 174 -12.95 2.24 -18.94
CA LEU A 174 -14.41 2.24 -18.88
C LEU A 174 -14.96 2.79 -20.19
N ASN A 175 -15.71 1.95 -20.90
CA ASN A 175 -16.41 2.31 -22.12
C ASN A 175 -17.92 2.28 -21.86
N TYR A 176 -18.58 3.44 -21.84
CA TYR A 176 -20.02 3.48 -21.60
C TYR A 176 -20.76 4.42 -22.55
N SER A 177 -21.83 3.91 -23.14
CA SER A 177 -22.71 4.67 -24.03
C SER A 177 -23.68 5.52 -23.23
N VAL A 178 -23.54 6.84 -23.31
CA VAL A 178 -24.48 7.77 -22.70
C VAL A 178 -25.51 8.15 -23.77
N ARG A 179 -26.77 7.81 -23.55
CA ARG A 179 -27.85 8.47 -24.31
C ARG A 179 -27.88 9.93 -23.83
N ALA A 180 -27.45 10.85 -24.69
CA ALA A 180 -27.22 12.28 -24.42
C ALA A 180 -28.32 13.02 -23.64
N LYS A 181 -29.54 12.49 -23.56
CA LYS A 181 -30.71 13.19 -22.99
C LYS A 181 -30.69 13.42 -21.47
N LYS A 182 -29.65 13.06 -20.72
CA LYS A 182 -29.80 12.81 -19.28
C LYS A 182 -28.49 12.99 -18.48
N CYS A 183 -28.38 14.06 -17.68
CA CYS A 183 -27.22 14.36 -16.79
C CYS A 183 -27.12 13.40 -15.58
N GLY A 184 -25.92 13.02 -15.15
CA GLY A 184 -25.77 12.15 -13.98
C GLY A 184 -24.34 12.06 -13.48
N THR A 185 -24.15 11.48 -12.31
CA THR A 185 -22.83 11.33 -11.69
C THR A 185 -22.21 9.99 -12.09
N LEU A 186 -20.98 10.03 -12.61
CA LEU A 186 -20.12 8.87 -12.76
C LEU A 186 -19.25 8.77 -11.51
N LYS A 187 -19.34 7.62 -10.86
CA LYS A 187 -18.52 7.26 -9.70
C LYS A 187 -17.69 6.03 -10.02
N VAL A 188 -16.37 6.12 -9.84
CA VAL A 188 -15.47 4.97 -9.94
C VAL A 188 -14.74 4.82 -8.62
N THR A 189 -14.94 3.68 -7.98
CA THR A 189 -14.32 3.32 -6.70
C THR A 189 -13.45 2.09 -6.88
N CYS A 190 -12.30 2.09 -6.22
CA CYS A 190 -11.37 0.98 -6.20
C CYS A 190 -11.04 0.60 -4.77
N THR A 191 -10.65 -0.64 -4.55
CA THR A 191 -10.14 -1.14 -3.29
C THR A 191 -8.76 -1.74 -3.54
N VAL A 192 -7.75 -1.27 -2.79
CA VAL A 192 -6.39 -1.82 -2.78
C VAL A 192 -6.17 -2.47 -1.42
N GLY A 193 -6.11 -3.80 -1.39
CA GLY A 193 -6.08 -4.55 -0.13
C GLY A 193 -7.38 -4.31 0.65
N THR A 194 -7.25 -3.70 1.81
CA THR A 194 -8.36 -3.32 2.71
C THR A 194 -8.77 -1.85 2.58
N SER A 195 -8.02 -1.06 1.82
CA SER A 195 -8.21 0.38 1.71
C SER A 195 -9.08 0.76 0.50
N PRO A 196 -10.29 1.32 0.71
CA PRO A 196 -11.10 1.87 -0.39
C PRO A 196 -10.57 3.23 -0.84
N TYR A 197 -10.72 3.52 -2.13
CA TYR A 197 -10.32 4.77 -2.78
C TYR A 197 -11.35 5.19 -3.83
N GLU A 198 -11.77 6.45 -3.80
CA GLU A 198 -12.64 7.04 -4.82
C GLU A 198 -11.76 7.69 -5.89
N LEU A 199 -11.75 7.14 -7.09
CA LEU A 199 -10.93 7.65 -8.20
C LEU A 199 -11.63 8.76 -8.97
N ILE A 200 -12.94 8.61 -9.18
CA ILE A 200 -13.77 9.55 -9.91
C ILE A 200 -15.07 9.70 -9.17
N ASN A 201 -15.47 10.95 -8.97
CA ASN A 201 -16.81 11.33 -8.61
C ASN A 201 -17.10 12.64 -9.32
N LYS A 202 -17.70 12.52 -10.51
CA LYS A 202 -17.83 13.65 -11.42
C LYS A 202 -19.20 13.64 -12.08
N ASN A 203 -19.74 14.84 -12.25
CA ASN A 203 -20.98 15.01 -12.98
C ASN A 203 -20.68 15.01 -14.47
N ILE A 204 -21.46 14.19 -15.19
CA ILE A 204 -21.53 14.17 -16.65
C ILE A 204 -22.68 15.11 -17.02
N HIS A 205 -22.31 16.29 -17.52
CA HIS A 205 -23.23 17.28 -18.07
C HIS A 205 -23.23 17.24 -19.59
N ASP A 206 -24.40 17.47 -20.18
CA ASP A 206 -24.53 17.73 -21.60
C ASP A 206 -24.31 19.23 -21.86
N GLU A 207 -23.14 19.60 -22.42
CA GLU A 207 -22.94 20.96 -22.93
C GLU A 207 -23.61 21.08 -24.31
N HIS A 208 -24.79 21.68 -24.34
CA HIS A 208 -25.47 22.07 -25.57
C HIS A 208 -24.83 23.32 -26.19
N ASN A 209 -23.69 23.15 -26.87
CA ASN A 209 -23.11 24.20 -27.72
C ASN A 209 -23.56 24.02 -29.17
N GLY A 210 -24.82 24.35 -29.46
CA GLY A 210 -25.35 24.76 -30.77
C GLY A 210 -25.27 23.80 -31.97
N LYS A 211 -24.50 22.70 -31.92
CA LYS A 211 -24.39 21.68 -32.99
C LYS A 211 -23.68 20.38 -32.56
N THR A 212 -23.08 20.33 -31.36
CA THR A 212 -22.43 19.10 -30.86
C THR A 212 -22.59 19.00 -29.35
N ASN A 213 -23.18 17.91 -28.86
CA ASN A 213 -23.26 17.62 -27.43
C ASN A 213 -21.88 17.16 -26.96
N ILE A 214 -21.23 17.95 -26.11
CA ILE A 214 -19.95 17.58 -25.51
C ILE A 214 -20.22 17.14 -24.08
N LEU A 215 -19.97 15.87 -23.77
CA LEU A 215 -19.93 15.40 -22.39
C LEU A 215 -18.54 15.68 -21.82
N ARG A 216 -18.48 16.36 -20.68
CA ARG A 216 -17.23 16.59 -19.93
C ARG A 216 -17.36 16.09 -18.51
N LEU A 217 -16.27 15.52 -18.02
CA LEU A 217 -16.08 15.20 -16.62
C LEU A 217 -15.75 16.47 -15.83
N ILE A 218 -16.74 17.07 -15.17
CA ILE A 218 -16.54 18.26 -14.32
C ILE A 218 -16.10 17.81 -12.92
N ASN A 219 -14.96 18.33 -12.44
CA ASN A 219 -14.56 18.17 -11.04
C ASN A 219 -15.58 18.90 -10.16
N THR A 220 -16.26 18.20 -9.27
CA THR A 220 -16.95 18.84 -8.15
C THR A 220 -15.89 19.26 -7.14
N LEU A 221 -15.66 20.58 -7.02
CA LEU A 221 -14.96 21.21 -5.92
C LEU A 221 -15.77 21.10 -4.62
#